data_AF-A0A3D4WAC6-F1
#
_entry.id   AF-A0A3D4WAC6-F1
#
_cell.length_a   1.000
_cell.length_b   1.000
_cell.length_c   1.000
_cell.angle_alpha   90.00
_cell.angle_beta   90.00
_cell.angle_gamma   90.00
#
_symmetry.space_group_name_H-M   'P 1'
#
loop_
_entity.id
_entity.type
_entity.pdbx_description
1 polymer ?
#
loop_
_entity_poly.entity_id
_entity_poly.type
_entity_poly.pdbx_seq_one_letter_code
_entity_poly.pdbx_strand_id
1 'polypeptide(L)'
;MRRSGLIQKKMIMNKPIVVIQVLAFLLNFYDTGHSQTILIQGNQSGILDADTVMIAGNVTVPAGEQLKFKAGTMVLATGHFRLDVNGSISAIGEPGSPVVFSVADTAGF
;
A
#
# COMPACT_ATOMS: atom_id res chain seq x y z
N MET A 1 21.63 -30.45 -49.99
CA MET A 1 22.45 -29.45 -49.28
C MET A 1 21.50 -28.41 -48.67
N ARG A 2 21.28 -28.45 -47.35
CA ARG A 2 20.42 -27.53 -46.59
C ARG A 2 21.24 -26.88 -45.48
N ARG A 3 20.92 -25.60 -45.22
CA ARG A 3 21.19 -24.76 -44.03
C ARG A 3 22.52 -23.98 -43.94
N SER A 4 22.36 -22.82 -43.29
CA SER A 4 23.33 -22.07 -42.46
C SER A 4 23.95 -20.86 -43.17
N GLY A 5 23.94 -19.63 -42.65
CA GLY A 5 23.55 -19.17 -41.33
C GLY A 5 23.50 -17.64 -41.26
N LEU A 6 22.71 -17.19 -40.29
CA LEU A 6 22.32 -15.86 -39.86
C LEU A 6 23.47 -15.11 -39.18
N ILE A 7 23.94 -13.96 -39.70
CA ILE A 7 24.59 -12.92 -38.86
C ILE A 7 24.59 -11.54 -39.55
N GLN A 8 23.54 -10.73 -39.33
CA GLN A 8 23.65 -9.27 -39.28
C GLN A 8 23.15 -8.87 -37.89
N LYS A 9 24.03 -8.97 -36.89
CA LYS A 9 24.78 -7.84 -36.34
C LYS A 9 23.85 -6.74 -35.83
N LYS A 10 23.39 -6.98 -34.59
CA LYS A 10 23.39 -6.05 -33.46
C LYS A 10 23.25 -4.55 -33.79
N MET A 11 22.12 -4.03 -33.29
CA MET A 11 21.93 -2.69 -32.74
C MET A 11 21.30 -1.63 -33.66
N ILE A 12 19.97 -1.63 -33.71
CA ILE A 12 19.15 -0.43 -33.91
C ILE A 12 18.27 -0.23 -32.66
N MET A 13 18.89 0.48 -31.73
CA MET A 13 18.40 1.25 -30.59
C MET A 13 16.88 1.43 -30.42
N ASN A 14 16.41 1.00 -29.24
CA ASN A 14 15.08 1.05 -28.64
C ASN A 14 14.56 2.48 -28.35
N LYS A 15 14.73 3.43 -29.26
CA LYS A 15 14.47 4.87 -29.03
C LYS A 15 13.03 5.24 -28.63
N PRO A 16 11.95 4.58 -29.08
CA PRO A 16 10.61 4.88 -28.56
C PRO A 16 10.34 4.18 -27.21
N ILE A 17 10.94 3.00 -26.98
CA ILE A 17 10.69 2.18 -25.79
C ILE A 17 11.34 2.81 -24.55
N VAL A 18 12.57 3.33 -24.66
CA VAL A 18 13.24 4.03 -23.55
C VAL A 18 12.54 5.35 -23.22
N VAL A 19 12.04 6.08 -24.23
CA VAL A 19 11.27 7.32 -24.01
C VAL A 19 9.93 7.02 -23.35
N ILE A 20 9.22 5.95 -23.75
CA ILE A 20 7.98 5.51 -23.11
C ILE A 20 8.25 5.03 -21.67
N GLN A 21 9.37 4.38 -21.40
CA GLN A 21 9.76 3.97 -20.04
C GLN A 21 10.12 5.16 -19.15
N VAL A 22 10.82 6.18 -19.68
CA VAL A 22 11.11 7.43 -18.95
C VAL A 22 9.84 8.26 -18.75
N LEU A 23 8.96 8.33 -19.76
CA LEU A 23 7.67 9.00 -19.65
C LEU A 23 6.79 8.29 -18.63
N ALA A 24 6.70 6.95 -18.66
CA ALA A 24 6.01 6.17 -17.64
C ALA A 24 6.62 6.37 -16.24
N PHE A 25 7.94 6.53 -16.11
CA PHE A 25 8.59 6.86 -14.83
C PHE A 25 8.23 8.28 -14.35
N LEU A 26 8.12 9.26 -15.25
CA LEU A 26 7.66 10.63 -14.95
C LEU A 26 6.16 10.69 -14.61
N LEU A 27 5.35 9.80 -15.18
CA LEU A 27 3.93 9.64 -14.84
C LEU A 27 3.71 8.93 -13.48
N ASN A 28 4.75 8.38 -12.84
CA ASN A 28 4.64 7.78 -11.50
C ASN A 28 5.00 8.77 -10.37
N PHE A 29 5.38 10.01 -10.70
CA PHE A 29 5.57 11.11 -9.74
C PHE A 29 4.33 12.00 -9.63
N TYR A 30 3.14 11.46 -9.86
CA TYR A 30 1.91 12.10 -9.40
C TYR A 30 1.69 11.71 -7.95
N ASP A 31 2.50 12.26 -7.05
CA ASP A 31 2.15 12.27 -5.64
C ASP A 31 1.07 13.34 -5.45
N THR A 32 -0.11 13.04 -5.98
CA THR A 32 -1.32 13.73 -5.60
C THR A 32 -1.60 13.32 -4.17
N GLY A 33 -1.22 14.17 -3.22
CA GLY A 33 -1.58 14.09 -1.81
C GLY A 33 -3.09 14.15 -1.62
N HIS A 34 -3.76 13.07 -2.00
CA HIS A 34 -5.16 12.85 -1.75
C HIS A 34 -5.29 12.21 -0.38
N SER A 35 -6.15 12.80 0.46
CA SER A 35 -6.52 12.15 1.71
C SER A 35 -7.20 10.82 1.40
N GLN A 36 -6.50 9.71 1.63
CA GLN A 36 -7.00 8.38 1.36
C GLN A 36 -7.61 7.80 2.63
N THR A 37 -8.89 7.42 2.53
CA THR A 37 -9.56 6.62 3.55
C THR A 37 -9.82 5.22 3.00
N ILE A 38 -9.44 4.20 3.76
CA ILE A 38 -9.75 2.80 3.44
C ILE A 38 -10.58 2.17 4.56
N LEU A 39 -11.49 1.26 4.18
CA LEU A 39 -12.25 0.46 5.13
C LEU A 39 -11.71 -0.96 5.14
N ILE A 40 -11.43 -1.50 6.33
CA ILE A 40 -10.91 -2.86 6.49
C ILE A 40 -11.84 -3.72 7.35
N GLN A 41 -11.94 -4.99 6.96
CA GLN A 41 -12.65 -6.07 7.63
C GLN A 41 -12.01 -7.41 7.22
N GLY A 42 -12.26 -8.49 7.96
CA GLY A 42 -11.78 -9.84 7.66
C GLY A 42 -10.26 -9.97 7.79
N ASN A 43 -9.67 -10.86 7.00
CA ASN A 43 -8.23 -11.13 7.04
C ASN A 43 -7.45 -9.99 6.40
N GLN A 44 -6.48 -9.42 7.13
CA GLN A 44 -5.65 -8.29 6.68
C GLN A 44 -4.17 -8.59 6.86
N SER A 45 -3.37 -8.20 5.86
CA SER A 45 -1.90 -8.27 5.87
C SER A 45 -1.31 -7.26 4.89
N GLY A 46 0.01 -7.07 4.93
CA GLY A 46 0.72 -6.14 4.05
C GLY A 46 0.78 -4.72 4.61
N ILE A 47 1.04 -3.75 3.72
CA ILE A 47 1.15 -2.32 4.08
C ILE A 47 -0.16 -1.63 3.76
N LEU A 48 -0.71 -0.93 4.76
CA LEU A 48 -1.79 0.02 4.59
C LEU A 48 -1.17 1.41 4.37
N ASP A 49 -1.19 1.86 3.12
CA ASP A 49 -0.81 3.23 2.73
C ASP A 49 -2.09 4.05 2.59
N ALA A 50 -2.52 4.64 3.70
CA ALA A 50 -3.70 5.50 3.78
C ALA A 50 -3.53 6.46 4.96
N ASP A 51 -4.10 7.67 4.82
CA ASP A 51 -4.16 8.64 5.91
C ASP A 51 -5.11 8.16 7.00
N THR A 52 -6.25 7.58 6.61
CA THR A 52 -7.24 7.02 7.54
C THR A 52 -7.57 5.58 7.20
N VAL A 53 -7.49 4.71 8.21
CA VAL A 53 -7.93 3.32 8.15
C VAL A 53 -9.14 3.15 9.05
N MET A 54 -10.31 2.92 8.48
CA MET A 54 -11.55 2.64 9.21
C MET A 54 -11.69 1.14 9.42
N ILE A 55 -11.63 0.69 10.67
CA ILE A 55 -12.02 -0.66 11.05
C ILE A 55 -13.54 -0.70 11.03
N ALA A 56 -14.10 -1.27 9.97
CA ALA A 56 -15.53 -1.29 9.69
C ALA A 56 -16.23 -2.56 10.19
N GLY A 57 -15.47 -3.53 10.69
CA GLY A 57 -15.89 -4.89 11.02
C GLY A 57 -14.76 -5.63 11.71
N ASN A 58 -14.99 -6.90 12.09
CA ASN A 58 -13.94 -7.70 12.71
C ASN A 58 -12.75 -7.86 11.77
N VAL A 59 -11.54 -7.66 12.27
CA VAL A 59 -10.28 -7.80 11.53
C VAL A 59 -9.45 -8.91 12.16
N THR A 60 -8.84 -9.73 11.33
CA THR A 60 -7.87 -10.74 11.76
C THR A 60 -6.56 -10.54 11.00
N VAL A 61 -5.43 -10.52 11.70
CA VAL A 61 -4.11 -10.68 11.08
C VAL A 61 -3.74 -12.16 11.18
N PRO A 62 -3.72 -12.91 10.07
CA PRO A 62 -3.43 -14.36 10.10
C PRO A 62 -2.05 -14.69 10.68
N ALA A 63 -1.89 -15.91 11.18
CA ALA A 63 -0.59 -16.39 11.64
C ALA A 63 0.43 -16.39 10.48
N GLY A 64 1.67 -15.97 10.77
CA GLY A 64 2.72 -15.84 9.77
C GLY A 64 2.65 -14.57 8.91
N GLU A 65 1.55 -13.81 8.99
CA GLU A 65 1.38 -12.54 8.27
C GLU A 65 1.71 -11.33 9.15
N GLN A 66 1.97 -10.19 8.50
CA GLN A 66 2.18 -8.91 9.17
C GLN A 66 1.34 -7.82 8.53
N LEU A 67 0.62 -7.06 9.37
CA LEU A 67 -0.09 -5.85 8.97
C LEU A 67 0.72 -4.61 9.39
N LYS A 68 1.01 -3.72 8.44
CA LYS A 68 1.84 -2.53 8.64
C LYS A 68 1.03 -1.27 8.38
N PHE A 69 1.10 -0.33 9.31
CA PHE A 69 0.57 1.02 9.15
C PHE A 69 1.73 1.96 8.83
N LYS A 70 1.53 2.85 7.87
CA LYS A 70 2.53 3.88 7.55
C LYS A 70 2.54 4.94 8.65
N ALA A 71 3.67 5.63 8.82
CA ALA A 71 3.74 6.75 9.76
C ALA A 71 2.67 7.81 9.42
N GLY A 72 2.04 8.39 10.45
CA GLY A 72 0.96 9.36 10.29
C GLY A 72 -0.45 8.77 10.10
N THR A 73 -0.60 7.44 9.95
CA THR A 73 -1.92 6.83 9.77
C THR A 73 -2.82 6.99 11.01
N MET A 74 -4.04 7.47 10.79
CA MET A 74 -5.14 7.47 11.75
C MET A 74 -5.98 6.19 11.58
N VAL A 75 -6.04 5.35 12.61
CA VAL A 75 -6.85 4.13 12.62
C VAL A 75 -8.09 4.37 13.46
N LEU A 76 -9.27 4.31 12.85
CA LEU A 76 -10.56 4.57 13.50
C LEU A 76 -11.39 3.29 13.60
N ALA A 77 -11.65 2.84 14.82
CA ALA A 77 -12.67 1.83 15.07
C ALA A 77 -14.06 2.47 14.98
N THR A 78 -14.84 2.04 13.99
CA THR A 78 -16.18 2.62 13.71
C THR A 78 -17.32 1.95 14.48
N GLY A 79 -16.99 0.97 15.32
CA GLY A 79 -17.93 0.21 16.13
C GLY A 79 -17.20 -0.76 17.05
N HIS A 80 -17.97 -1.60 17.74
CA HIS A 80 -17.45 -2.64 18.64
C HIS A 80 -16.93 -3.85 17.86
N PHE A 81 -15.85 -3.66 17.12
CA PHE A 81 -15.23 -4.69 16.31
C PHE A 81 -13.98 -5.26 16.96
N ARG A 82 -13.76 -6.55 16.71
CA ARG A 82 -12.59 -7.27 17.21
C ARG A 82 -11.41 -7.10 16.25
N LEU A 83 -10.22 -6.85 16.80
CA LEU A 83 -8.94 -6.91 16.09
C LEU A 83 -8.14 -8.08 16.66
N ASP A 84 -8.20 -9.23 15.99
CA ASP A 84 -7.46 -10.45 16.37
C ASP A 84 -6.12 -10.50 15.65
N VAL A 85 -5.03 -10.61 16.40
CA VAL A 85 -3.67 -10.62 15.84
C VAL A 85 -3.03 -11.98 16.13
N ASN A 86 -3.19 -12.93 15.21
CA ASN A 86 -2.50 -14.22 15.26
C ASN A 86 -1.09 -14.14 14.64
N GLY A 87 -0.84 -13.12 13.81
CA GLY A 87 0.46 -12.76 13.25
C GLY A 87 1.10 -11.61 14.01
N SER A 88 1.40 -10.51 13.30
CA SER A 88 1.99 -9.31 13.92
C SER A 88 1.45 -8.00 13.32
N ILE A 89 1.48 -6.93 14.12
CA ILE A 89 1.22 -5.57 13.67
C ILE A 89 2.49 -4.73 13.82
N SER A 90 2.77 -3.90 12.82
CA SER A 90 3.78 -2.84 12.89
C SER A 90 3.13 -1.48 12.67
N ALA A 91 3.20 -0.62 13.68
CA ALA A 91 2.66 0.74 13.66
C ALA A 91 3.75 1.72 14.11
N ILE A 92 4.82 1.81 13.33
CA ILE A 92 5.99 2.62 13.65
C ILE A 92 5.76 4.02 13.08
N GLY A 93 5.47 4.99 13.96
CA GLY A 93 5.37 6.40 13.62
C GLY A 93 6.72 7.11 13.59
N GLU A 94 6.70 8.35 13.10
CA GLU A 94 7.84 9.28 13.11
C GLU A 94 7.56 10.47 14.04
N PRO A 95 8.58 11.21 14.51
CA PRO A 95 8.35 12.46 15.23
C PRO A 95 7.47 13.41 14.40
N GLY A 96 6.34 13.83 14.97
CA GLY A 96 5.35 14.67 14.27
C GLY A 96 4.32 13.91 13.41
N SER A 97 4.56 12.62 13.13
CA SER A 97 3.67 11.75 12.35
C SER A 97 3.46 10.40 13.06
N PRO A 98 2.84 10.38 14.25
CA PRO A 98 2.55 9.14 14.96
C PRO A 98 1.48 8.33 14.21
N VAL A 99 1.49 7.01 14.40
CA VAL A 99 0.31 6.19 14.11
C VAL A 99 -0.64 6.28 15.29
N VAL A 100 -1.89 6.65 15.05
CA VAL A 100 -2.89 6.89 16.11
C VAL A 100 -4.02 5.89 15.98
N PHE A 101 -4.30 5.14 17.04
CA PHE A 101 -5.50 4.31 17.15
C PHE A 101 -6.54 5.05 17.98
N SER A 102 -7.72 5.24 17.43
CA SER A 102 -8.84 5.88 18.09
C SER A 102 -10.16 5.20 17.73
N VAL A 103 -11.23 5.64 18.37
CA VAL A 103 -12.60 5.30 17.99
C VAL A 103 -13.17 6.45 17.18
N ALA A 104 -14.03 6.13 16.20
CA ALA A 104 -14.81 7.16 15.53
C ALA A 104 -15.71 7.82 16.59
N ASP A 105 -15.55 9.12 16.80
CA ASP A 105 -16.46 9.86 17.66
C ASP A 105 -17.86 9.79 17.04
N THR A 106 -18.71 8.97 17.67
CA THR A 106 -20.11 8.83 17.30
C THR A 106 -21.01 9.47 18.35
N ALA A 107 -20.42 10.08 19.39
CA ALA A 107 -21.11 10.55 20.57
C ALA A 107 -21.58 12.02 20.44
N GLY A 108 -20.92 12.82 19.59
CA GLY A 108 -21.43 14.13 19.18
C GLY A 108 -21.64 15.13 20.33
N PHE A 109 -20.76 15.11 21.34
CA PHE A 109 -20.79 16.05 22.47
C PHE A 109 -19.70 17.11 22.34
#